data_AF-A0AA40BID7-F1
#
_entry.id   AF-A0AA40BID7-F1
#
_cell.length_a   1.000
_cell.length_b   1.000
_cell.length_c   1.000
_cell.angle_alpha   90.00
_cell.angle_beta   90.00
_cell.angle_gamma   90.00
#
_symmetry.space_group_name_H-M   'P 1'
#
loop_
_entity.id
_entity.type
_entity.pdbx_description
1 polymer ?
#
loop_
_entity_poly.entity_id
_entity_poly.type
_entity_poly.pdbx_seq_one_letter_code
_entity_poly.pdbx_strand_id
1 'polypeptide(L)'
;VLLVIPTANAHKTRMLVAGFAQQNEARGAAARGVQVHAHTVVASSGVGEQPYDDAGVQGARGRINNALCALAADAETSRALLTENRIGTIFVAAIENYIDTEAGADKTTTGANPRPTDYAVVVVHNATTGQTAAGLSGGTTVPRRYFDYARTLGFDDAAAKHGKVTVGEVLASNVPGIDKANWHIVVAGKSRYDLIVETIERLQIPW
;
A
#
# COMPACT_ATOMS: atom_id res chain seq x y z
N VAL A 1 -2.00 14.58 16.36
CA VAL A 1 -1.22 13.84 15.34
C VAL A 1 -1.93 13.98 14.01
N LEU A 2 -1.21 14.29 12.93
CA LEU A 2 -1.75 14.32 11.57
C LEU A 2 -1.32 13.04 10.84
N LEU A 3 -2.28 12.32 10.27
CA LEU A 3 -2.06 11.17 9.40
C LEU A 3 -2.40 11.58 7.96
N VAL A 4 -1.37 11.75 7.14
CA VAL A 4 -1.51 12.04 5.71
C VAL A 4 -1.61 10.73 4.94
N ILE A 5 -2.65 10.60 4.12
CA ILE A 5 -2.94 9.39 3.35
C ILE A 5 -2.91 9.74 1.85
N PRO A 6 -1.90 9.28 1.09
CA PRO A 6 -1.63 9.72 -0.27
C PRO A 6 -2.43 8.93 -1.33
N THR A 7 -3.74 8.76 -1.15
CA THR A 7 -4.57 7.95 -2.07
C THR A 7 -6.00 8.46 -2.19
N ALA A 8 -6.59 8.33 -3.38
CA ALA A 8 -8.04 8.54 -3.58
C ALA A 8 -8.88 7.32 -3.17
N ASN A 9 -8.25 6.18 -2.84
CA ASN A 9 -8.95 4.94 -2.53
C ASN A 9 -9.52 4.96 -1.11
N ALA A 10 -10.84 5.12 -1.01
CA ALA A 10 -11.54 5.19 0.28
C ALA A 10 -11.36 3.94 1.17
N HIS A 11 -11.12 2.75 0.60
CA HIS A 11 -10.88 1.55 1.40
C HIS A 11 -9.50 1.60 2.06
N LYS A 12 -8.46 1.97 1.31
CA LYS A 12 -7.11 2.20 1.86
C LYS A 12 -7.12 3.26 2.95
N THR A 13 -7.83 4.36 2.73
CA THR A 13 -8.01 5.42 3.73
C THR A 13 -8.64 4.88 5.01
N ARG A 14 -9.76 4.16 4.92
CA ARG A 14 -10.43 3.59 6.11
C ARG A 14 -9.54 2.61 6.87
N MET A 15 -8.82 1.73 6.19
CA MET A 15 -7.92 0.75 6.84
C MET A 15 -6.80 1.45 7.62
N LEU A 16 -6.17 2.46 7.03
CA LEU A 16 -5.11 3.22 7.70
C LEU A 16 -5.63 4.02 8.90
N VAL A 17 -6.79 4.68 8.75
CA VAL A 17 -7.41 5.42 9.86
C VAL A 17 -7.76 4.49 11.02
N ALA A 18 -8.40 3.35 10.73
CA ALA A 18 -8.77 2.37 11.74
C ALA A 18 -7.53 1.79 12.44
N GLY A 19 -6.51 1.39 11.69
CA GLY A 19 -5.28 0.82 12.25
C GLY A 19 -4.50 1.81 13.11
N PHE A 20 -4.40 3.08 12.69
CA PHE A 20 -3.78 4.12 13.52
C PHE A 20 -4.57 4.37 14.81
N ALA A 21 -5.90 4.39 14.75
CA ALA A 21 -6.75 4.56 15.93
C ALA A 21 -6.56 3.41 16.93
N GLN A 22 -6.66 2.16 16.45
CA GLN A 22 -6.46 0.96 17.26
C GLN A 22 -5.07 0.92 17.91
N GLN A 23 -4.01 1.20 17.15
CA GLN A 23 -2.66 1.23 17.70
C GLN A 23 -2.45 2.40 18.66
N ASN A 24 -3.06 3.56 18.42
CA ASN A 24 -2.99 4.68 19.36
C ASN A 24 -3.63 4.30 20.70
N GLU A 25 -4.81 3.68 20.68
CA GLU A 25 -5.48 3.19 21.89
C GLU A 25 -4.63 2.15 22.64
N ALA A 26 -3.98 1.24 21.92
CA ALA A 26 -3.12 0.20 22.49
C ALA A 26 -1.88 0.75 23.23
N ARG A 27 -1.47 2.01 22.98
CA ARG A 27 -0.37 2.67 23.72
C ARG A 27 -0.78 3.09 25.15
N GLY A 28 -2.06 2.98 25.51
CA GLY A 28 -2.56 3.25 26.85
C GLY A 28 -2.26 4.68 27.32
N ALA A 29 -1.59 4.82 28.46
CA ALA A 29 -1.31 6.12 29.07
C ALA A 29 -0.51 7.08 28.15
N ALA A 30 0.38 6.55 27.31
CA ALA A 30 1.20 7.35 26.40
C ALA A 30 0.40 8.00 25.24
N ALA A 31 -0.82 7.55 24.98
CA ALA A 31 -1.72 8.09 23.97
C ALA A 31 -2.88 8.90 24.54
N ARG A 32 -2.97 9.07 25.87
CA ARG A 32 -4.08 9.79 26.50
C ARG A 32 -4.13 11.22 25.98
N GLY A 33 -5.24 11.58 25.34
CA GLY A 33 -5.45 12.91 24.75
C GLY A 33 -4.82 13.11 23.36
N VAL A 34 -4.16 12.09 22.80
CA VAL A 34 -3.63 12.15 21.44
C VAL A 34 -4.73 11.82 20.44
N GLN A 35 -5.17 12.82 19.69
CA GLN A 35 -6.09 12.65 18.57
C GLN A 35 -5.32 12.47 17.25
N VAL A 36 -5.78 11.54 16.42
CA VAL A 36 -5.27 11.32 15.06
C VAL A 36 -6.24 11.98 14.07
N HIS A 37 -5.77 13.03 13.40
CA HIS A 37 -6.51 13.72 12.34
C HIS A 37 -6.08 13.14 11.00
N ALA A 38 -7.00 12.56 10.25
CA ALA A 38 -6.71 12.04 8.93
C ALA A 38 -6.87 13.13 7.87
N HIS A 39 -5.88 13.26 6.98
CA HIS A 39 -5.93 14.17 5.85
C HIS A 39 -5.55 13.39 4.58
N THR A 40 -6.44 13.41 3.59
CA THR A 40 -6.22 12.67 2.34
C THR A 40 -5.67 13.61 1.29
N VAL A 41 -4.58 13.21 0.65
CA VAL A 41 -3.98 13.93 -0.49
C VAL A 41 -3.93 12.97 -1.67
N VAL A 42 -4.39 13.39 -2.84
CA VAL A 42 -4.23 12.59 -4.05
C VAL A 42 -2.82 12.82 -4.58
N ALA A 43 -1.91 11.88 -4.33
CA ALA A 43 -0.52 11.95 -4.77
C ALA A 43 -0.21 10.82 -5.75
N SER A 44 0.45 11.14 -6.87
CA SER A 44 0.96 10.14 -7.81
C SER A 44 2.02 9.27 -7.14
N SER A 45 2.02 7.98 -7.45
CA SER A 45 3.08 7.05 -7.03
C SER A 45 4.34 7.17 -7.87
N GLY A 46 4.26 7.74 -9.08
CA GLY A 46 5.34 7.72 -10.06
C GLY A 46 5.61 6.35 -10.69
N VAL A 47 4.80 5.35 -10.37
CA VAL A 47 4.83 4.00 -10.95
C VAL A 47 3.48 3.69 -11.60
N GLY A 48 3.47 2.84 -12.63
CA GLY A 48 2.24 2.48 -13.35
C GLY A 48 1.25 1.68 -12.49
N GLU A 49 0.10 1.34 -13.08
CA GLU A 49 -1.02 0.70 -12.37
C GLU A 49 -0.69 -0.69 -11.81
N GLN A 50 0.20 -1.44 -12.47
CA GLN A 50 0.67 -2.74 -12.00
C GLN A 50 2.20 -2.72 -11.80
N PRO A 51 2.71 -2.27 -10.65
CA PRO A 51 4.14 -2.30 -10.39
C PRO A 51 4.64 -3.72 -10.11
N TYR A 52 5.89 -3.98 -10.50
CA TYR A 52 6.58 -5.25 -10.34
C TYR A 52 7.80 -5.14 -9.41
N ASP A 53 7.98 -6.16 -8.57
CA ASP A 53 9.09 -6.30 -7.64
C ASP A 53 9.32 -5.02 -6.78
N ASP A 54 10.49 -4.42 -6.91
CA ASP A 54 10.93 -3.22 -6.20
C ASP A 54 10.13 -1.97 -6.58
N ALA A 55 9.47 -1.94 -7.75
CA ALA A 55 8.62 -0.83 -8.15
C ALA A 55 7.44 -0.62 -7.18
N GLY A 56 6.97 -1.67 -6.48
CA GLY A 56 5.95 -1.52 -5.45
C GLY A 56 6.38 -0.63 -4.28
N VAL A 57 7.61 -0.86 -3.79
CA VAL A 57 8.20 -0.06 -2.71
C VAL A 57 8.54 1.35 -3.19
N GLN A 58 9.05 1.48 -4.41
CA GLN A 58 9.31 2.77 -5.04
C GLN A 58 8.02 3.60 -5.17
N GLY A 59 6.91 2.98 -5.56
CA GLY A 59 5.60 3.62 -5.63
C GLY A 59 5.12 4.16 -4.28
N ALA A 60 5.27 3.36 -3.21
CA ALA A 60 4.90 3.81 -1.86
C ALA A 60 5.76 5.00 -1.41
N ARG A 61 7.07 4.96 -1.67
CA ARG A 61 7.99 6.07 -1.39
C ARG A 61 7.65 7.32 -2.20
N GLY A 62 7.34 7.16 -3.48
CA GLY A 62 6.93 8.24 -4.38
C GLY A 62 5.67 8.94 -3.86
N ARG A 63 4.65 8.16 -3.45
CA ARG A 63 3.43 8.70 -2.82
C ARG A 63 3.72 9.49 -1.55
N ILE A 64 4.58 8.98 -0.68
CA ILE A 64 4.96 9.66 0.57
C ILE A 64 5.61 11.00 0.26
N ASN A 65 6.63 11.01 -0.59
CA ASN A 65 7.35 12.23 -0.95
C ASN A 65 6.42 13.26 -1.60
N ASN A 66 5.59 12.84 -2.55
CA ASN A 66 4.68 13.73 -3.26
C ASN A 66 3.61 14.30 -2.34
N ALA A 67 3.12 13.53 -1.36
CA ALA A 67 2.18 14.05 -0.37
C ALA A 67 2.82 15.06 0.59
N LEU A 68 4.08 14.86 0.99
CA LEU A 68 4.83 15.87 1.76
C LEU A 68 5.05 17.14 0.93
N CYS A 69 5.41 17.01 -0.34
CA CYS A 69 5.54 18.16 -1.25
C CYS A 69 4.21 18.91 -1.41
N ALA A 70 3.10 18.20 -1.56
CA ALA A 70 1.77 18.81 -1.66
C ALA A 70 1.39 19.56 -0.38
N LEU A 71 1.66 18.97 0.79
CA LEU A 71 1.44 19.62 2.09
C LEU A 71 2.28 20.90 2.22
N ALA A 72 3.53 20.87 1.75
CA ALA A 72 4.42 22.03 1.78
C ALA A 72 4.03 23.12 0.76
N ALA A 73 3.48 22.73 -0.39
CA ALA A 73 3.06 23.65 -1.44
C ALA A 73 1.86 24.50 -1.02
N ASP A 74 0.93 23.94 -0.24
CA ASP A 74 -0.21 24.66 0.34
C ASP A 74 0.10 25.12 1.78
N ALA A 75 1.09 26.02 1.91
CA ALA A 75 1.63 26.41 3.21
C ALA A 75 0.60 27.10 4.13
N GLU A 76 -0.40 27.78 3.57
CA GLU A 76 -1.44 28.47 4.36
C GLU A 76 -2.43 27.48 4.96
N THR A 77 -3.04 26.64 4.12
CA THR A 77 -3.98 25.59 4.56
C THR A 77 -3.29 24.62 5.52
N SER A 78 -2.07 24.20 5.20
CA SER A 78 -1.30 23.32 6.07
C SER A 78 -1.00 23.97 7.42
N ARG A 79 -0.64 25.26 7.45
CA ARG A 79 -0.39 25.96 8.73
C ARG A 79 -1.65 26.06 9.58
N ALA A 80 -2.80 26.37 8.97
CA ALA A 80 -4.10 26.40 9.65
C ALA A 80 -4.42 25.02 10.24
N LEU A 81 -4.36 23.96 9.43
CA LEU A 81 -4.59 22.58 9.85
C LEU A 81 -3.71 22.18 11.03
N LEU A 82 -2.41 22.48 10.96
CA LEU A 82 -1.45 22.14 12.01
C LEU A 82 -1.70 22.92 13.30
N THR A 83 -2.04 24.21 13.21
CA THR A 83 -2.20 25.09 14.36
C THR A 83 -3.54 24.86 15.07
N GLU A 84 -4.64 24.83 14.31
CA GLU A 84 -6.00 24.64 14.85
C GLU A 84 -6.16 23.29 15.56
N ASN A 85 -5.53 22.24 15.03
CA ASN A 85 -5.58 20.89 15.59
C ASN A 85 -4.40 20.56 16.51
N ARG A 86 -3.55 21.55 16.84
CA ARG A 86 -2.38 21.39 17.73
C ARG A 86 -1.52 20.18 17.33
N ILE A 87 -1.24 20.06 16.04
CA ILE A 87 -0.49 18.94 15.48
C ILE A 87 1.00 19.10 15.83
N GLY A 88 1.51 18.20 16.67
CA GLY A 88 2.95 18.09 16.95
C GLY A 88 3.68 16.98 16.16
N THR A 89 2.94 16.04 15.57
CA THR A 89 3.51 14.88 14.86
C THR A 89 2.78 14.66 13.55
N ILE A 90 3.53 14.45 12.46
CA ILE A 90 3.03 14.19 11.13
C ILE A 90 3.48 12.81 10.67
N PHE A 91 2.51 11.95 10.36
CA PHE A 91 2.72 10.69 9.68
C PHE A 91 2.26 10.78 8.23
N VAL A 92 2.93 10.03 7.36
CA VAL A 92 2.45 9.73 6.02
C VAL A 92 2.40 8.22 5.86
N ALA A 93 1.24 7.68 5.52
CA ALA A 93 1.04 6.24 5.42
C ALA A 93 0.53 5.86 4.03
N ALA A 94 1.29 5.04 3.31
CA ALA A 94 0.97 4.58 1.96
C ALA A 94 0.78 3.07 1.92
N ILE A 95 -0.14 2.62 1.06
CA ILE A 95 -0.33 1.20 0.73
C ILE A 95 -0.15 1.06 -0.77
N GLU A 96 0.79 0.23 -1.21
CA GLU A 96 0.96 -0.12 -2.61
C GLU A 96 0.86 -1.62 -2.86
N ASN A 97 0.17 -1.99 -3.92
CA ASN A 97 0.07 -3.39 -4.34
C ASN A 97 1.08 -3.63 -5.46
N TYR A 98 1.72 -4.78 -5.49
CA TYR A 98 2.68 -5.12 -6.55
C TYR A 98 2.72 -6.64 -6.79
N ILE A 99 3.26 -7.03 -7.95
CA ILE A 99 3.52 -8.44 -8.26
C ILE A 99 5.00 -8.75 -8.08
N ASP A 100 5.31 -9.84 -7.38
CA ASP A 100 6.64 -10.45 -7.36
C ASP A 100 6.77 -11.35 -8.60
N THR A 101 7.69 -11.00 -9.51
CA THR A 101 7.82 -11.68 -10.81
C THR A 101 8.51 -13.04 -10.70
N GLU A 102 9.23 -13.27 -9.61
CA GLU A 102 9.87 -14.55 -9.26
C GLU A 102 8.93 -15.47 -8.47
N ALA A 103 7.73 -14.99 -8.15
CA ALA A 103 6.71 -15.78 -7.47
C ALA A 103 6.22 -16.97 -8.29
N GLY A 104 5.97 -18.07 -7.60
CA GLY A 104 5.54 -19.33 -8.23
C GLY A 104 6.58 -19.96 -9.16
N ALA A 105 7.84 -19.49 -9.19
CA ALA A 105 8.93 -20.21 -9.82
C ALA A 105 9.11 -21.57 -9.13
N ASP A 106 9.24 -22.63 -9.92
CA ASP A 106 9.36 -23.99 -9.40
C ASP A 106 10.62 -24.10 -8.51
N LYS A 107 10.48 -24.82 -7.39
CA LYS A 107 11.60 -25.16 -6.49
C LYS A 107 12.75 -25.81 -7.25
N THR A 108 12.42 -26.55 -8.30
CA THR A 108 13.40 -27.24 -9.16
C THR A 108 14.30 -26.28 -9.93
N THR A 109 13.86 -25.04 -10.19
CA THR A 109 14.61 -24.07 -11.01
C THR A 109 15.42 -23.09 -10.17
N THR A 110 15.00 -22.80 -8.93
CA THR A 110 15.59 -21.74 -8.09
C THR A 110 16.01 -22.18 -6.69
N GLY A 111 15.65 -23.39 -6.25
CA GLY A 111 15.86 -23.86 -4.87
C GLY A 111 15.04 -23.12 -3.81
N ALA A 112 14.21 -22.14 -4.19
CA ALA A 112 13.45 -21.30 -3.27
C ALA A 112 12.05 -21.85 -2.99
N ASN A 113 11.54 -21.64 -1.78
CA ASN A 113 10.13 -21.91 -1.48
C ASN A 113 9.21 -21.07 -2.38
N PRO A 114 8.10 -21.63 -2.87
CA PRO A 114 7.16 -20.89 -3.70
C PRO A 114 6.65 -19.66 -2.93
N ARG A 115 6.89 -18.47 -3.49
CA ARG A 115 6.44 -17.19 -2.96
C ARG A 115 5.10 -16.77 -3.58
N PRO A 116 4.22 -16.10 -2.83
CA PRO A 116 3.04 -15.43 -3.36
C PRO A 116 3.32 -14.47 -4.52
N THR A 117 2.37 -14.36 -5.46
CA THR A 117 2.50 -13.53 -6.67
C THR A 117 2.13 -12.08 -6.41
N ASP A 118 1.02 -11.85 -5.70
CA ASP A 118 0.55 -10.50 -5.37
C ASP A 118 0.82 -10.18 -3.91
N TYR A 119 1.35 -9.00 -3.65
CA TYR A 119 1.54 -8.47 -2.31
C TYR A 119 1.05 -7.03 -2.23
N ALA A 120 0.83 -6.56 -0.99
CA ALA A 120 0.79 -5.16 -0.65
C ALA A 120 1.93 -4.82 0.30
N VAL A 121 2.60 -3.69 0.06
CA VAL A 121 3.49 -3.04 1.01
C VAL A 121 2.75 -1.91 1.71
N VAL A 122 2.85 -1.87 3.04
CA VAL A 122 2.37 -0.76 3.88
C VAL A 122 3.59 -0.02 4.39
N VAL A 123 3.69 1.27 4.12
CA VAL A 123 4.80 2.12 4.59
C VAL A 123 4.24 3.25 5.41
N VAL A 124 4.75 3.43 6.63
CA VAL A 124 4.45 4.53 7.53
C VAL A 124 5.73 5.31 7.80
N HIS A 125 5.72 6.58 7.42
CA HIS A 125 6.82 7.51 7.67
C HIS A 125 6.41 8.56 8.70
N ASN A 126 7.14 8.67 9.80
CA ASN A 126 7.05 9.77 10.74
C ASN A 126 7.91 10.92 10.21
N ALA A 127 7.29 11.91 9.57
CA ALA A 127 8.00 13.05 9.00
C ALA A 127 8.59 13.98 10.08
N THR A 128 8.10 13.89 11.31
CA THR A 128 8.62 14.67 12.45
C THR A 128 9.93 14.10 12.98
N THR A 129 10.08 12.77 13.03
CA THR A 129 11.29 12.12 13.57
C THR A 129 12.21 11.53 12.48
N GLY A 130 11.75 11.47 11.23
CA GLY A 130 12.44 10.82 10.12
C GLY A 130 12.38 9.29 10.15
N GLN A 131 11.69 8.68 11.11
CA GLN A 131 11.61 7.23 11.24
C GLN A 131 10.60 6.62 10.25
N THR A 132 10.88 5.41 9.77
CA THR A 132 10.01 4.71 8.83
C THR A 132 9.80 3.27 9.30
N ALA A 133 8.56 2.82 9.28
CA ALA A 133 8.20 1.42 9.42
C ALA A 133 7.57 0.94 8.10
N ALA A 134 7.91 -0.28 7.69
CA ALA A 134 7.31 -0.90 6.52
C ALA A 134 6.97 -2.37 6.81
N GLY A 135 5.86 -2.83 6.22
CA GLY A 135 5.39 -4.21 6.37
C GLY A 135 4.86 -4.74 5.05
N LEU A 136 5.04 -6.04 4.82
CA LEU A 136 4.52 -6.75 3.66
C LEU A 136 3.27 -7.55 4.06
N SER A 137 2.26 -7.59 3.19
CA SER A 137 1.08 -8.45 3.36
C SER A 137 1.43 -9.94 3.25
N GLY A 138 0.56 -10.82 3.73
CA GLY A 138 0.72 -12.28 3.56
C GLY A 138 0.73 -12.76 2.10
N GLY A 139 0.31 -11.90 1.17
CA GLY A 139 0.32 -12.14 -0.27
C GLY A 139 -0.68 -13.20 -0.75
N THR A 140 -0.82 -13.33 -2.06
CA THR A 140 -1.66 -14.36 -2.68
C THR A 140 -1.08 -14.86 -4.00
N THR A 141 -1.17 -16.16 -4.24
CA THR A 141 -0.69 -16.79 -5.47
C THR A 141 -1.83 -16.95 -6.46
N VAL A 142 -1.56 -16.60 -7.71
CA VAL A 142 -2.41 -16.89 -8.87
C VAL A 142 -1.70 -17.93 -9.76
N PRO A 143 -2.40 -18.79 -10.52
CA PRO A 143 -1.74 -19.61 -11.52
C PRO A 143 -0.87 -18.75 -12.46
N ARG A 144 0.41 -19.10 -12.58
CA ARG A 144 1.45 -18.32 -13.28
C ARG A 144 1.04 -17.86 -14.68
N ARG A 145 0.28 -18.67 -15.41
CA ARG A 145 -0.25 -18.36 -16.75
C ARG A 145 -1.01 -17.02 -16.83
N TYR A 146 -1.70 -16.60 -15.77
CA TYR A 146 -2.45 -15.33 -15.79
C TYR A 146 -1.51 -14.13 -15.66
N PHE A 147 -0.45 -14.26 -14.87
CA PHE A 147 0.62 -13.26 -14.82
C PHE A 147 1.41 -13.22 -16.12
N ASP A 148 1.81 -14.36 -16.66
CA ASP A 148 2.54 -14.42 -17.93
C ASP A 148 1.71 -13.81 -19.07
N TYR A 149 0.40 -14.09 -19.10
CA TYR A 149 -0.51 -13.45 -20.06
C TYR A 149 -0.64 -11.94 -19.85
N ALA A 150 -0.73 -11.46 -18.61
CA ALA A 150 -0.74 -10.01 -18.35
C ALA A 150 0.51 -9.32 -18.91
N ARG A 151 1.68 -9.96 -18.83
CA ARG A 151 2.94 -9.44 -19.39
C ARG A 151 2.95 -9.38 -20.91
N THR A 152 2.31 -10.32 -21.62
CA THR A 152 2.26 -10.26 -23.08
C THR A 152 1.42 -9.11 -23.62
N LEU A 153 0.58 -8.51 -22.77
CA LEU A 153 -0.22 -7.31 -23.09
C LEU A 153 0.58 -6.00 -22.97
N GLY A 154 1.84 -6.07 -22.52
CA GLY A 154 2.80 -4.98 -22.58
C GLY A 154 3.00 -4.21 -21.26
N PHE A 155 3.87 -3.21 -21.34
CA PHE A 155 4.37 -2.44 -20.20
C PHE A 155 4.27 -0.93 -20.45
N ASP A 156 4.11 -0.15 -19.38
CA ASP A 156 4.08 1.31 -19.42
C ASP A 156 5.49 1.93 -19.47
N ASP A 157 6.51 1.15 -19.14
CA ASP A 157 7.90 1.57 -19.09
C ASP A 157 8.82 0.65 -19.91
N ALA A 158 9.94 1.21 -20.38
CA ALA A 158 10.92 0.47 -21.17
C ALA A 158 11.66 -0.62 -20.37
N ALA A 159 11.73 -0.49 -19.05
CA ALA A 159 12.36 -1.49 -18.17
C ALA A 159 11.43 -2.64 -17.80
N ALA A 160 10.19 -2.64 -18.30
CA ALA A 160 9.18 -3.66 -18.06
C ALA A 160 8.86 -3.88 -16.57
N LYS A 161 8.88 -2.80 -15.78
CA LYS A 161 8.58 -2.79 -14.35
C LYS A 161 7.13 -2.42 -14.02
N HIS A 162 6.38 -1.92 -14.98
CA HIS A 162 4.99 -1.52 -14.83
C HIS A 162 4.13 -2.19 -15.92
N GLY A 163 3.27 -3.13 -15.54
CA GLY A 163 2.35 -3.78 -16.48
C GLY A 163 1.22 -2.83 -16.92
N LYS A 164 0.89 -2.85 -18.21
CA LYS A 164 -0.28 -2.13 -18.76
C LYS A 164 -1.61 -2.70 -18.32
N VAL A 165 -1.63 -4.00 -18.05
CA VAL A 165 -2.82 -4.75 -17.65
C VAL A 165 -2.50 -5.48 -16.36
N THR A 166 -3.41 -5.38 -15.40
CA THR A 166 -3.25 -6.03 -14.11
C THR A 166 -3.58 -7.52 -14.16
N VAL A 167 -3.03 -8.31 -13.25
CA VAL A 167 -3.39 -9.73 -13.08
C VAL A 167 -4.88 -9.88 -12.77
N GLY A 168 -5.45 -8.94 -11.98
CA GLY A 168 -6.87 -8.93 -11.65
C GLY A 168 -7.77 -8.73 -12.86
N GLU A 169 -7.37 -7.89 -13.82
CA GLU A 169 -8.12 -7.69 -15.07
C GLU A 169 -8.08 -8.91 -15.96
N VAL A 170 -6.92 -9.56 -16.06
CA VAL A 170 -6.80 -10.84 -16.76
C VAL A 170 -7.70 -11.89 -16.13
N LEU A 171 -7.70 -12.02 -14.79
CA LEU A 171 -8.55 -12.98 -14.08
C LEU A 171 -10.04 -12.72 -14.29
N ALA A 172 -10.49 -11.47 -14.08
CA ALA A 172 -11.90 -11.10 -14.24
C ALA A 172 -12.40 -11.29 -15.69
N SER A 173 -11.52 -11.15 -16.68
CA SER A 173 -11.86 -11.41 -18.09
C SER A 173 -12.00 -12.89 -18.42
N ASN A 174 -11.38 -13.78 -17.64
CA ASN A 174 -11.34 -15.22 -17.92
C ASN A 174 -12.22 -16.05 -16.98
N VAL A 175 -12.64 -15.50 -15.84
CA VAL A 175 -13.44 -16.21 -14.83
C VAL A 175 -14.66 -15.36 -14.44
N PRO A 176 -15.88 -15.78 -14.82
CA PRO A 176 -17.10 -15.05 -14.50
C PRO A 176 -17.28 -14.82 -13.00
N GLY A 177 -17.70 -13.62 -12.62
CA GLY A 177 -18.03 -13.26 -11.24
C GLY A 177 -16.84 -12.87 -10.35
N ILE A 178 -15.61 -12.86 -10.88
CA ILE A 178 -14.44 -12.37 -10.13
C ILE A 178 -14.40 -10.83 -10.14
N ASP A 179 -14.27 -10.24 -8.95
CA ASP A 179 -13.90 -8.84 -8.80
C ASP A 179 -12.40 -8.65 -9.07
N LYS A 180 -12.06 -7.84 -10.09
CA LYS A 180 -10.67 -7.53 -10.44
C LYS A 180 -9.87 -6.86 -9.31
N ALA A 181 -10.54 -6.16 -8.39
CA ALA A 181 -9.88 -5.48 -7.28
C ALA A 181 -9.64 -6.40 -6.07
N ASN A 182 -10.42 -7.48 -5.93
CA ASN A 182 -10.42 -8.35 -4.76
C ASN A 182 -10.56 -9.85 -5.10
N TRP A 183 -9.97 -10.28 -6.22
CA TRP A 183 -9.98 -11.68 -6.67
C TRP A 183 -9.39 -12.67 -5.66
N HIS A 184 -8.58 -12.18 -4.72
CA HIS A 184 -7.98 -12.90 -3.59
C HIS A 184 -8.99 -13.75 -2.81
N ILE A 185 -10.20 -13.21 -2.59
CA ILE A 185 -11.23 -13.93 -1.84
C ILE A 185 -11.64 -15.24 -2.53
N VAL A 186 -11.61 -15.25 -3.86
CA VAL A 186 -11.98 -16.42 -4.68
C VAL A 186 -10.85 -17.43 -4.74
N VAL A 187 -9.60 -16.98 -4.87
CA VAL A 187 -8.45 -17.88 -5.08
C VAL A 187 -7.81 -18.37 -3.79
N ALA A 188 -7.89 -17.60 -2.71
CA ALA A 188 -7.20 -17.86 -1.44
C ALA A 188 -8.15 -17.89 -0.23
N GLY A 189 -9.46 -17.70 -0.45
CA GLY A 189 -10.46 -17.68 0.62
C GLY A 189 -10.37 -16.47 1.55
N LYS A 190 -9.54 -15.48 1.20
CA LYS A 190 -9.26 -14.31 2.04
C LYS A 190 -9.14 -13.05 1.19
N SER A 191 -9.77 -11.98 1.65
CA SER A 191 -9.76 -10.69 0.97
C SER A 191 -8.36 -10.08 0.97
N ARG A 192 -8.01 -9.35 -0.10
CA ARG A 192 -6.80 -8.51 -0.13
C ARG A 192 -6.80 -7.51 1.02
N TYR A 193 -7.97 -6.96 1.34
CA TYR A 193 -8.11 -5.97 2.40
C TYR A 193 -7.79 -6.56 3.77
N ASP A 194 -8.20 -7.80 4.05
CA ASP A 194 -7.91 -8.47 5.32
C ASP A 194 -6.39 -8.70 5.47
N LEU A 195 -5.72 -9.13 4.40
CA LEU A 195 -4.27 -9.30 4.38
C LEU A 195 -3.52 -7.99 4.66
N ILE A 196 -4.05 -6.85 4.19
CA ILE A 196 -3.49 -5.53 4.44
C ILE A 196 -3.73 -5.11 5.89
N VAL A 197 -4.96 -5.30 6.40
CA VAL A 197 -5.32 -4.98 7.79
C VAL A 197 -4.42 -5.73 8.77
N GLU A 198 -4.20 -7.03 8.58
CA GLU A 198 -3.29 -7.83 9.42
C GLU A 198 -1.86 -7.32 9.41
N THR A 199 -1.40 -6.76 8.28
CA THR A 199 -0.08 -6.14 8.20
C THR A 199 -0.06 -4.80 8.91
N ILE A 200 -1.11 -3.98 8.81
CA ILE A 200 -1.23 -2.73 9.57
C ILE A 200 -1.23 -3.02 11.08
N GLU A 201 -1.97 -4.03 11.54
CA GLU A 201 -2.05 -4.41 12.95
C GLU A 201 -0.70 -4.83 13.54
N ARG A 202 0.12 -5.54 12.75
CA ARG A 202 1.45 -6.01 13.16
C ARG A 202 2.55 -4.96 12.98
N LEU A 203 2.31 -3.95 12.15
CA LEU A 203 3.29 -2.91 11.87
C LEU A 203 3.50 -2.04 13.11
N GLN A 204 4.75 -1.94 13.58
CA GLN A 204 5.09 -1.03 14.67
C GLN A 204 5.14 0.41 14.16
N ILE A 205 4.06 1.18 14.36
CA ILE A 205 4.04 2.60 13.99
C ILE A 205 5.10 3.35 14.83
N PRO A 206 5.99 4.14 14.20
CA PRO A 206 7.04 4.87 14.91
C PRO A 206 6.48 6.16 15.55
N TRP A 207 5.70 6.00 16.63
CA TRP A 207 4.95 7.05 17.33
C TRP A 207 5.76 8.24 17.82
#